data_AF-A0A8H8R7J7-F1
#
_entry.id   AF-A0A8H8R7J7-F1
#
_cell.length_a   1.000
_cell.length_b   1.000
_cell.length_c   1.000
_cell.angle_alpha   90.00
_cell.angle_beta   90.00
_cell.angle_gamma   90.00
#
_symmetry.space_group_name_H-M   'P 1'
#
loop_
_entity.id
_entity.type
_entity.pdbx_description
1 polymer ?
#
loop_
_entity_poly.entity_id
_entity_poly.type
_entity_poly.pdbx_seq_one_letter_code
_entity_poly.pdbx_strand_id
1 'polypeptide(L)'
;MDRSGNAQNTAAGISGATNGQPVPKTEEDVWDEERLEKAMARLKEMHIQLRNLRTTLPRLLEPLTKKQPSPETLFSEFAKSSTTANQEVQQFQRLMKEEGTSVVLEQARKSRAENPNDIKPWRAREHPDWLTRDT
;
A
#
# COMPACT_ATOMS: atom_id res chain seq x y z
N MET A 1 37.51 -15.51 55.88
CA MET A 1 37.01 -16.72 55.19
C MET A 1 36.47 -17.61 56.28
N ASP A 2 35.16 -17.61 56.51
CA ASP A 2 34.48 -18.61 57.33
C ASP A 2 33.11 -18.87 56.73
N ARG A 3 32.86 -20.14 56.41
CA ARG A 3 31.59 -20.70 55.95
C ARG A 3 31.07 -21.64 57.04
N SER A 4 29.74 -21.69 57.16
CA SER A 4 28.88 -22.63 57.91
C SER A 4 28.24 -21.97 59.14
N GLY A 5 26.95 -22.12 59.43
CA GLY A 5 25.99 -23.10 58.94
C GLY A 5 24.53 -22.71 59.18
N ASN A 6 23.71 -23.66 58.75
CA ASN A 6 22.29 -23.68 58.45
C ASN A 6 21.34 -23.48 59.65
N ALA A 7 20.19 -22.82 59.42
CA ALA A 7 18.98 -23.02 60.22
C ALA A 7 17.75 -22.95 59.30
N GLN A 8 17.13 -24.11 59.11
CA GLN A 8 15.85 -24.28 58.45
C GLN A 8 14.73 -23.62 59.26
N ASN A 9 13.79 -22.95 58.60
CA ASN A 9 12.40 -23.03 59.05
C ASN A 9 11.42 -22.98 57.87
N THR A 10 10.39 -23.79 58.03
CA THR A 10 9.47 -24.35 57.03
C THR A 10 8.11 -23.65 57.01
N ALA A 11 7.51 -23.49 55.82
CA ALA A 11 6.07 -23.64 55.50
C ALA A 11 5.87 -23.20 54.02
N ALA A 12 5.65 -24.05 53.02
CA ALA A 12 4.53 -24.97 52.73
C ALA A 12 3.22 -24.27 52.32
N GLY A 13 2.86 -24.44 51.03
CA GLY A 13 1.51 -24.26 50.45
C GLY A 13 1.12 -22.80 50.20
N ILE A 14 0.43 -22.40 49.12
CA ILE A 14 -0.70 -23.08 48.47
C ILE A 14 -0.74 -22.69 46.98
N SER A 15 -1.06 -23.69 46.19
CA SER A 15 -1.36 -23.73 44.76
C SER A 15 -2.37 -22.68 44.26
N GLY A 16 -2.20 -22.31 42.98
CA GLY A 16 -3.29 -22.29 42.00
C GLY A 16 -4.26 -21.11 42.04
N ALA A 17 -4.05 -20.14 41.17
CA ALA A 17 -5.13 -19.43 40.49
C ALA A 17 -4.63 -18.92 39.14
N THR A 18 -4.85 -19.71 38.10
CA THR A 18 -4.94 -19.25 36.72
C THR A 18 -6.08 -18.23 36.64
N ASN A 19 -5.77 -16.95 36.68
CA ASN A 19 -6.70 -15.92 36.26
C ASN A 19 -6.21 -15.37 34.93
N GLY A 20 -6.82 -15.88 33.85
CA GLY A 20 -6.91 -15.18 32.59
C GLY A 20 -7.67 -13.89 32.84
N GLN A 21 -6.94 -12.83 33.17
CA GLN A 21 -7.42 -11.49 32.93
C GLN A 21 -7.32 -11.26 31.42
N PRO A 22 -8.41 -10.91 30.72
CA PRO A 22 -8.28 -10.33 29.41
C PRO A 22 -7.42 -9.08 29.61
N VAL A 23 -6.21 -9.11 29.03
CA VAL A 23 -5.44 -7.89 28.83
C VAL A 23 -6.41 -6.94 28.15
N PRO A 24 -6.72 -5.77 28.73
CA PRO A 24 -7.57 -4.82 28.03
C PRO A 24 -6.83 -4.53 26.74
N LYS A 25 -7.42 -4.92 25.60
CA LYS A 25 -7.00 -4.40 24.30
C LYS A 25 -7.15 -2.90 24.43
N THR A 26 -6.04 -2.23 24.76
CA THR A 26 -5.89 -0.79 24.68
C THR A 26 -6.47 -0.39 23.35
N GLU A 27 -7.52 0.43 23.42
CA GLU A 27 -8.25 1.07 22.34
C GLU A 27 -7.39 1.11 21.10
N GLU A 28 -7.61 0.07 20.31
CA GLU A 28 -6.85 -0.31 19.16
C GLU A 28 -7.09 0.87 18.19
N ASP A 29 -6.02 1.52 17.73
CA ASP A 29 -6.04 2.50 16.63
C ASP A 29 -6.42 1.70 15.37
N VAL A 30 -7.67 1.20 15.36
CA VAL A 30 -8.19 0.26 14.39
C VAL A 30 -8.34 1.08 13.13
N TRP A 31 -7.68 0.61 12.07
CA TRP A 31 -8.09 0.96 10.73
C TRP A 31 -9.53 0.50 10.55
N ASP A 32 -10.46 1.39 10.86
CA ASP A 32 -11.88 1.14 10.70
C ASP A 32 -12.19 0.86 9.23
N GLU A 33 -13.32 0.22 9.00
CA GLU A 33 -13.73 -0.22 7.66
C GLU A 33 -13.73 0.95 6.67
N GLU A 34 -14.18 2.13 7.11
CA GLU A 34 -14.23 3.33 6.26
C GLU A 34 -12.82 3.79 5.82
N ARG A 35 -11.84 3.77 6.74
CA ARG A 35 -10.45 4.12 6.42
C ARG A 35 -9.80 3.06 5.54
N LEU A 36 -10.11 1.78 5.73
CA LEU A 36 -9.66 0.70 4.87
C LEU A 36 -10.19 0.84 3.45
N GLU A 37 -11.49 1.13 3.29
CA GLU A 37 -12.11 1.35 1.98
C GLU A 37 -11.48 2.54 1.25
N LYS A 38 -11.27 3.67 1.95
CA LYS A 38 -10.56 4.83 1.38
C LYS A 38 -9.13 4.48 0.96
N ALA A 39 -8.41 3.69 1.76
CA ALA A 39 -7.07 3.24 1.44
C ALA A 39 -7.05 2.33 0.22
N MET A 40 -8.01 1.41 0.11
CA MET A 40 -8.16 0.50 -1.01
C MET A 40 -8.50 1.25 -2.30
N ALA A 41 -9.43 2.20 -2.26
CA ALA A 41 -9.76 3.07 -3.40
C ALA A 41 -8.52 3.84 -3.89
N ARG A 42 -7.71 4.33 -2.95
CA ARG A 42 -6.47 5.04 -3.26
C ARG A 42 -5.40 4.14 -3.89
N LEU A 43 -5.21 2.93 -3.37
CA LEU A 43 -4.31 1.93 -3.94
C LEU A 43 -4.76 1.51 -5.35
N LYS A 44 -6.08 1.36 -5.56
CA LYS A 44 -6.67 1.07 -6.88
C LYS A 44 -6.35 2.18 -7.88
N GLU A 45 -6.57 3.44 -7.52
CA GLU A 45 -6.24 4.58 -8.40
C GLU A 45 -4.73 4.63 -8.72
N MET A 46 -3.87 4.40 -7.74
CA MET A 46 -2.42 4.33 -7.94
C MET A 46 -2.03 3.22 -8.91
N HIS A 47 -2.64 2.03 -8.77
CA HIS A 47 -2.40 0.90 -9.66
C HIS A 47 -2.80 1.21 -11.11
N ILE A 48 -3.97 1.81 -11.30
CA ILE A 48 -4.50 2.20 -12.62
C ILE A 48 -3.56 3.22 -13.29
N GLN A 49 -3.17 4.28 -12.58
CA GLN A 49 -2.28 5.30 -13.12
C GLN A 49 -0.89 4.72 -13.46
N LEU A 50 -0.30 3.92 -12.56
CA LEU A 50 0.99 3.27 -12.80
C LEU A 50 0.96 2.37 -14.04
N ARG A 51 -0.14 1.63 -14.24
CA ARG A 51 -0.32 0.80 -15.44
C ARG A 51 -0.39 1.66 -16.70
N ASN A 52 -1.11 2.79 -16.66
CA ASN A 52 -1.24 3.69 -17.80
C ASN A 52 0.11 4.30 -18.21
N LEU A 53 0.99 4.59 -17.24
CA LEU A 53 2.34 5.10 -17.49
C LEU A 53 3.20 4.18 -18.37
N ARG A 54 2.97 2.86 -18.34
CA ARG A 54 3.69 1.90 -19.22
C ARG A 54 3.47 2.18 -20.70
N THR A 55 2.35 2.81 -21.05
CA THR A 55 1.99 3.14 -22.44
C THR A 55 2.29 4.59 -22.80
N THR A 56 2.72 5.42 -21.86
CA THR A 56 2.94 6.85 -22.08
C THR A 56 4.05 7.10 -23.11
N LEU A 57 5.20 6.43 -22.99
CA LEU A 57 6.28 6.57 -23.98
C LEU A 57 5.88 6.05 -25.38
N PRO A 58 5.29 4.85 -25.53
CA PRO A 58 4.75 4.42 -26.82
C PRO A 58 3.76 5.43 -27.45
N ARG A 59 2.82 5.98 -26.67
CA ARG A 59 1.84 6.97 -27.15
C ARG A 59 2.47 8.32 -27.48
N LEU A 60 3.50 8.74 -26.74
CA LEU A 60 4.25 9.95 -27.03
C LEU A 60 4.93 9.87 -28.40
N LEU A 61 5.53 8.72 -28.71
CA LEU A 61 6.30 8.50 -29.92
C LEU A 61 5.45 8.08 -31.12
N GLU A 62 4.20 7.68 -30.92
CA GLU A 62 3.29 7.22 -31.97
C GLU A 62 3.20 8.16 -33.20
N PRO A 63 3.13 9.50 -33.04
CA PRO A 63 3.08 10.39 -34.21
C PRO A 63 4.34 10.32 -35.09
N LEU A 64 5.49 9.94 -34.51
CA LEU A 64 6.79 9.83 -35.19
C LEU A 64 6.99 8.48 -35.89
N THR A 65 6.19 7.47 -35.57
CA THR A 65 6.32 6.12 -36.16
C THR A 65 5.49 5.93 -37.42
N LYS A 66 4.62 6.91 -37.76
CA LYS A 66 3.71 6.86 -38.91
C LYS A 66 4.06 7.93 -39.93
N LYS A 67 3.77 7.64 -41.20
CA LYS A 67 3.85 8.64 -42.27
C LYS A 67 2.68 9.62 -42.11
N GLN A 68 3.01 10.87 -41.85
CA GLN A 68 2.02 11.93 -41.66
C GLN A 68 1.67 12.61 -42.99
N PRO A 69 0.43 13.11 -43.15
CA PRO A 69 -0.01 13.77 -44.39
C PRO A 69 0.64 15.15 -44.59
N SER A 70 1.04 15.82 -43.51
CA SER A 70 1.75 17.11 -43.56
C SER A 70 2.62 17.33 -42.31
N PRO A 71 3.63 18.23 -42.38
CA PRO A 71 4.42 18.64 -41.21
C PRO A 71 3.59 19.24 -40.06
N GLU A 72 2.54 19.99 -40.38
CA GLU A 72 1.64 20.62 -39.39
C GLU A 72 0.87 19.56 -38.61
N THR A 73 0.41 18.51 -39.31
CA THR A 73 -0.28 17.37 -38.67
C THR A 73 0.66 16.65 -37.70
N LEU A 74 1.90 16.39 -38.13
CA LEU A 74 2.92 15.79 -37.28
C LEU A 74 3.16 16.62 -36.01
N PHE A 75 3.37 17.93 -36.16
CA PHE A 75 3.61 18.81 -35.02
C PHE A 75 2.41 18.86 -34.07
N SER A 76 1.20 18.98 -34.59
CA SER A 76 -0.02 19.04 -33.79
C SER A 76 -0.23 17.76 -32.97
N GLU A 77 -0.09 16.60 -33.61
CA GLU A 77 -0.26 15.30 -32.95
C GLU A 77 0.82 15.06 -31.88
N PHE A 78 2.08 15.39 -32.20
CA PHE A 78 3.19 15.25 -31.25
C PHE A 78 3.09 16.23 -30.07
N ALA A 79 2.67 17.47 -30.31
CA ALA A 79 2.44 18.44 -29.24
C ALA A 79 1.33 17.95 -28.30
N LYS A 80 0.23 17.43 -28.86
CA LYS A 80 -0.87 16.85 -28.09
C LYS A 80 -0.40 15.66 -27.25
N SER A 81 0.32 14.70 -27.85
CA SER A 81 0.83 13.52 -27.12
C SER A 81 1.82 13.92 -26.02
N SER A 82 2.65 14.93 -26.26
CA SER A 82 3.58 15.50 -25.27
C SER A 82 2.87 16.14 -24.09
N THR A 83 1.84 16.94 -24.34
CA THR A 83 1.02 17.54 -23.27
C THR A 83 0.35 16.46 -22.42
N THR A 84 -0.28 15.47 -23.07
CA THR A 84 -0.92 14.35 -22.35
C THR A 84 0.08 13.56 -21.52
N ALA A 85 1.25 13.22 -22.07
CA ALA A 85 2.30 12.50 -21.35
C ALA A 85 2.78 13.25 -20.10
N ASN A 86 3.01 14.56 -20.23
CA ASN A 86 3.37 15.41 -19.10
C ASN A 86 2.29 15.44 -18.02
N GLN A 87 1.01 15.55 -18.42
CA GLN A 87 -0.11 15.54 -17.48
C GLN A 87 -0.21 14.22 -16.71
N GLU A 88 -0.05 13.08 -17.38
CA GLU A 88 -0.09 11.75 -16.75
C GLU A 88 1.02 11.58 -15.72
N VAL A 89 2.25 11.97 -16.07
CA VAL A 89 3.40 11.89 -15.14
C VAL A 89 3.17 12.80 -13.94
N GLN A 90 2.72 14.04 -14.16
CA GLN A 90 2.44 14.97 -13.07
C GLN A 90 1.30 14.48 -12.16
N GLN A 91 0.23 13.93 -12.73
CA GLN A 91 -0.88 13.36 -11.96
C GLN A 91 -0.39 12.23 -11.06
N PHE A 92 0.38 11.29 -11.62
CA PHE A 92 0.94 10.19 -10.85
C PHE A 92 1.90 10.67 -9.76
N GLN A 93 2.78 11.62 -10.06
CA GLN A 93 3.68 12.20 -9.08
C GLN A 93 2.92 12.89 -7.92
N ARG A 94 1.83 13.60 -8.21
CA ARG A 94 0.98 14.20 -7.17
C ARG A 94 0.35 13.12 -6.31
N LEU A 95 -0.26 12.12 -6.92
CA LEU A 95 -0.88 11.00 -6.21
C LEU A 95 0.12 10.28 -5.28
N MET A 96 1.36 10.08 -5.73
CA MET A 96 2.41 9.45 -4.92
C MET A 96 2.89 10.32 -3.74
N LYS A 97 2.84 11.65 -3.88
CA LYS A 97 3.32 12.62 -2.86
C LYS A 97 2.26 13.05 -1.86
N GLU A 98 1.00 12.81 -2.17
CA GLU A 98 -0.10 13.09 -1.25
C GLU A 98 0.05 12.24 0.02
N GLU A 99 -0.10 12.90 1.18
CA GLU A 99 0.11 12.33 2.52
C GLU A 99 -0.64 11.01 2.71
N GLY A 100 -1.88 10.93 2.23
CA GLY A 100 -2.69 9.72 2.32
C GLY A 100 -2.07 8.49 1.65
N THR A 101 -1.24 8.66 0.61
CA THR A 101 -0.54 7.52 -0.01
C THR A 101 0.57 7.01 0.90
N SER A 102 1.35 7.92 1.49
CA SER A 102 2.44 7.56 2.39
C SER A 102 1.90 6.77 3.59
N VAL A 103 0.84 7.27 4.23
CA VAL A 103 0.20 6.62 5.38
C VAL A 103 -0.28 5.20 5.04
N VAL A 104 -0.90 5.02 3.87
CA VAL A 104 -1.38 3.69 3.44
C VAL A 104 -0.23 2.73 3.15
N LEU A 105 0.83 3.19 2.48
CA LEU A 105 2.00 2.35 2.18
C LEU A 105 2.75 1.95 3.46
N GLU A 106 2.91 2.87 4.41
CA GLU A 106 3.53 2.58 5.71
C GLU A 106 2.68 1.60 6.53
N GLN A 107 1.36 1.76 6.53
CA GLN A 107 0.49 0.78 7.18
C GLN A 107 0.60 -0.60 6.56
N ALA A 108 0.61 -0.70 5.22
CA ALA A 108 0.80 -1.97 4.53
C ALA A 108 2.15 -2.61 4.89
N ARG A 109 3.19 -1.79 5.06
CA ARG A 109 4.52 -2.22 5.51
C ARG A 109 4.48 -2.77 6.93
N LYS A 110 3.83 -2.06 7.86
CA LYS A 110 3.65 -2.46 9.26
C LYS A 110 2.87 -3.78 9.36
N SER A 111 1.71 -3.86 8.71
CA SER A 111 0.86 -5.05 8.66
C SER A 111 1.64 -6.29 8.18
N ARG A 112 2.47 -6.13 7.14
CA ARG A 112 3.32 -7.21 6.64
C ARG A 112 4.45 -7.61 7.57
N ALA A 113 5.00 -6.67 8.35
CA ALA A 113 6.00 -6.99 9.36
C ALA A 113 5.40 -7.76 10.54
N GLU A 114 4.17 -7.42 10.94
CA GLU A 114 3.43 -8.07 12.03
C GLU A 114 2.90 -9.45 11.62
N ASN A 115 2.46 -9.63 10.37
CA ASN A 115 1.86 -10.86 9.86
C ASN A 115 2.60 -11.39 8.61
N PRO A 116 3.85 -11.84 8.73
CA PRO A 116 4.70 -12.14 7.56
C PRO A 116 4.20 -13.32 6.71
N ASN A 117 3.49 -14.28 7.30
CA ASN A 117 3.07 -15.52 6.64
C ASN A 117 1.57 -15.61 6.33
N ASP A 118 0.76 -14.69 6.87
CA ASP A 118 -0.71 -14.77 6.79
C ASP A 118 -1.31 -13.83 5.74
N ILE A 119 -0.46 -13.03 5.07
CA ILE A 119 -0.91 -12.15 3.98
C ILE A 119 -0.83 -12.88 2.66
N LYS A 120 -1.98 -13.32 2.15
CA LYS A 120 -2.10 -13.95 0.82
C LYS A 120 -1.63 -12.96 -0.26
N PRO A 121 -0.75 -13.37 -1.20
CA PRO A 121 -0.38 -12.54 -2.32
C PRO A 121 -1.59 -12.22 -3.20
N TRP A 122 -1.74 -10.94 -3.56
CA TRP A 122 -2.80 -10.53 -4.47
C TRP A 122 -2.66 -11.17 -5.85
N ARG A 123 -3.78 -11.61 -6.43
CA ARG A 123 -3.87 -12.18 -7.78
C ARG A 123 -4.86 -11.36 -8.61
N ALA A 124 -4.37 -10.73 -9.67
CA ALA A 124 -5.20 -9.93 -10.57
C ALA A 124 -6.40 -10.68 -11.18
N ARG A 125 -6.31 -12.01 -11.30
CA ARG A 125 -7.42 -12.85 -11.80
C ARG A 125 -8.58 -12.98 -10.81
N GLU A 126 -8.32 -12.80 -9.52
CA GLU A 126 -9.33 -12.89 -8.45
C GLU A 126 -10.13 -11.59 -8.33
N HIS A 127 -9.59 -10.46 -8.82
CA HIS A 127 -10.20 -9.12 -8.75
C HIS A 127 -10.05 -8.39 -10.09
N PRO A 128 -10.80 -8.79 -11.14
CA PRO A 128 -10.68 -8.21 -12.48
C PRO A 128 -11.15 -6.75 -12.57
N ASP A 129 -12.07 -6.35 -11.69
CA ASP A 129 -12.64 -5.00 -11.54
C ASP A 129 -11.62 -3.97 -11.02
N TRP A 130 -10.51 -4.43 -10.45
CA TRP A 130 -9.44 -3.56 -9.94
C TRP A 130 -8.64 -2.85 -11.03
N LEU A 131 -8.91 -3.16 -12.30
CA LEU A 131 -8.31 -2.49 -13.46
C LEU A 131 -9.18 -1.36 -14.01
N THR A 132 -10.40 -1.20 -13.51
CA THR A 132 -11.38 -0.22 -13.98
C THR A 132 -11.68 0.79 -12.88
N ARG A 133 -11.76 2.08 -13.23
CA ARG A 133 -12.22 3.09 -12.27
C ARG A 133 -13.70 2.88 -11.99
N ASP A 134 -14.08 3.08 -10.73
CA ASP A 134 -15.49 3.09 -10.34
C ASP A 134 -16.17 4.29 -11.01
N THR A 135 -17.28 4.02 -11.68
CA THR A 135 -18.09 5.01 -12.42
C THR A 135 -19.07 5.74 -11.52
#